data_AF-A0A5P1V281-F1
#
_entry.id   AF-A0A5P1V281-F1
#
_cell.length_a   1.000
_cell.length_b   1.000
_cell.length_c   1.000
_cell.angle_alpha   90.00
_cell.angle_beta   90.00
_cell.angle_gamma   90.00
#
_symmetry.space_group_name_H-M   'P 1'
#
loop_
_entity.id
_entity.type
_entity.pdbx_description
1 polymer ?
#
loop_
_entity_poly.entity_id
_entity_poly.type
_entity_poly.pdbx_seq_one_letter_code
_entity_poly.pdbx_strand_id
1 'polypeptide(L)'
;MPKLRTKGISLIEVLISIFIVIIVAISIAHLITSSVLTTRDDTLGMCAWQAALSGIEAVRGNRTLIGTNQNYTCTLSTGNTNSTITVIVTTSIITGNIPSTPPSEGSGTKSCALVESRATVLNKNYTVRDMVCNFQ
;
A
#
# COMPACT_ATOMS: atom_id res chain seq x y z
N MET A 1 44.85 40.71 36.15
CA MET A 1 44.46 40.17 34.82
C MET A 1 44.45 38.65 34.92
N PRO A 2 43.28 37.98 34.86
CA PRO A 2 43.24 36.53 34.94
C PRO A 2 43.81 35.92 33.66
N LYS A 3 44.85 35.09 33.80
CA LYS A 3 45.41 34.29 32.71
C LYS A 3 44.33 33.33 32.20
N LEU A 4 43.79 33.58 31.01
CA LEU A 4 43.03 32.56 30.29
C LEU A 4 44.00 31.42 29.96
N ARG A 5 43.93 30.36 30.76
CA ARG A 5 44.67 29.12 30.55
C ARG A 5 43.99 28.39 29.41
N THR A 6 44.44 28.62 28.18
CA THR A 6 44.06 27.81 27.01
C THR A 6 44.56 26.39 27.25
N LYS A 7 43.68 25.52 27.76
CA LYS A 7 43.92 24.08 27.78
C LYS A 7 44.04 23.63 26.31
N GLY A 8 45.21 23.19 25.91
CA GLY A 8 45.42 22.56 24.61
C GLY A 8 44.55 21.31 24.52
N ILE A 9 43.79 21.20 23.45
CA ILE A 9 42.97 20.01 23.15
C ILE A 9 43.93 18.83 22.95
N SER A 10 43.66 17.71 23.62
CA SER A 10 44.45 16.49 23.42
C SER A 10 44.10 15.86 22.07
N LEU A 11 45.09 15.33 21.36
CA LEU A 11 44.88 14.63 20.08
C LEU A 11 43.88 13.47 20.21
N ILE A 12 43.84 12.81 21.38
CA ILE A 12 42.88 11.74 21.69
C ILE A 12 41.44 12.28 21.73
N GLU A 13 41.24 13.49 22.25
CA GLU A 13 39.92 14.14 22.40
C GLU A 13 39.33 14.47 21.03
N VAL A 14 40.19 14.94 20.10
CA VAL A 14 39.80 15.17 18.70
C VAL A 14 39.38 13.86 18.03
N LEU A 15 40.16 12.79 18.20
CA LEU A 15 39.85 11.48 17.63
C LEU A 15 38.51 10.92 18.14
N ILE A 16 38.26 11.03 19.45
CA ILE A 16 36.99 10.60 20.05
C ILE A 16 35.82 11.44 19.50
N SER A 17 36.01 12.75 19.37
CA SER A 17 34.96 13.63 18.84
C SER A 17 34.60 13.29 17.38
N ILE A 18 35.60 13.03 16.52
CA ILE A 18 35.38 12.63 15.13
C ILE A 18 34.65 11.28 15.07
N PHE A 19 35.05 10.32 15.90
CA PHE A 19 34.43 9.01 15.96
C PHE A 19 32.95 9.10 16.33
N ILE A 20 32.60 9.90 17.34
CA ILE A 20 31.21 10.13 17.74
C ILE A 20 30.41 10.77 16.60
N VAL A 21 30.96 11.78 15.92
CA VAL A 21 30.29 12.46 14.80
C VAL A 21 30.00 11.48 13.66
N ILE A 22 30.93 10.59 13.34
CA ILE A 22 30.73 9.56 12.29
C ILE A 22 29.59 8.61 12.68
N ILE A 23 29.56 8.10 13.91
CA ILE A 23 28.49 7.20 14.37
C ILE A 23 27.13 7.89 14.29
N VAL A 24 27.05 9.13 14.75
CA VAL A 24 25.81 9.91 14.73
C VAL A 24 25.35 10.14 13.29
N ALA A 25 26.27 10.49 12.37
CA ALA A 25 25.95 10.70 10.96
C ALA A 25 25.40 9.43 10.30
N ILE A 26 26.03 8.27 10.53
CA ILE A 26 25.57 6.98 9.99
C ILE A 26 24.18 6.62 10.55
N SER A 27 23.97 6.86 11.85
CA SER A 27 22.71 6.56 12.52
C SER A 27 21.55 7.40 11.95
N ILE A 28 21.78 8.70 11.73
CA ILE A 28 20.79 9.60 11.11
C ILE A 28 20.49 9.17 9.67
N ALA A 29 21.51 8.85 8.88
CA ALA A 29 21.33 8.38 7.51
C ALA A 29 20.48 7.11 7.44
N HIS A 30 20.69 6.19 8.38
CA HIS A 30 19.91 4.95 8.48
C HIS A 30 18.45 5.23 8.88
N LEU A 31 18.21 6.13 9.85
CA LEU A 31 16.86 6.53 10.27
C LEU A 31 16.07 7.19 9.13
N ILE A 32 16.70 8.07 8.35
CA ILE A 32 16.06 8.71 7.19
C ILE A 32 15.70 7.65 6.15
N THR A 33 16.66 6.79 5.79
CA THR A 33 16.47 5.78 4.74
C THR A 33 15.35 4.80 5.11
N SER A 34 15.34 4.32 6.36
CA SER A 34 14.28 3.41 6.83
C SER A 34 12.92 4.08 6.82
N SER A 35 12.81 5.33 7.31
CA SER A 35 11.55 6.08 7.32
C SER A 35 10.96 6.31 5.93
N VAL A 36 11.81 6.59 4.93
CA VAL A 36 11.37 6.77 3.54
C VAL A 36 10.86 5.46 2.95
N LEU A 37 11.56 4.35 3.20
CA LEU A 37 11.16 3.04 2.69
C LEU A 37 9.83 2.58 3.28
N THR A 38 9.63 2.72 4.60
CA THR A 38 8.37 2.35 5.26
C THR A 38 7.20 3.20 4.77
N THR A 39 7.39 4.52 4.65
CA THR A 39 6.34 5.43 4.17
C THR A 39 5.93 5.11 2.72
N ARG A 40 6.90 4.77 1.87
CA ARG A 40 6.62 4.33 0.50
C ARG A 40 5.83 3.03 0.48
N ASP A 41 6.18 2.06 1.32
CA ASP A 41 5.45 0.79 1.40
C ASP A 41 4.02 0.98 1.89
N ASP A 42 3.78 1.84 2.88
CA ASP A 42 2.45 2.14 3.41
C ASP A 42 1.56 2.83 2.36
N THR A 43 2.10 3.82 1.64
CA THR A 43 1.35 4.54 0.59
C THR A 43 1.00 3.62 -0.58
N LEU A 44 1.92 2.75 -1.00
CA LEU A 44 1.66 1.74 -2.02
C LEU A 44 0.64 0.70 -1.54
N GLY A 45 0.72 0.29 -0.28
CA GLY A 45 -0.25 -0.62 0.33
C GLY A 45 -1.65 -0.03 0.37
N MET A 46 -1.78 1.24 0.77
CA MET A 46 -3.07 1.95 0.77
C MET A 46 -3.65 2.08 -0.64
N CYS A 47 -2.83 2.42 -1.63
CA CYS A 47 -3.23 2.44 -3.04
C CYS A 47 -3.72 1.06 -3.50
N ALA A 48 -2.97 0.00 -3.23
CA ALA A 48 -3.34 -1.36 -3.61
C ALA A 48 -4.65 -1.82 -2.93
N TRP A 49 -4.83 -1.45 -1.67
CA TRP A 49 -6.06 -1.71 -0.91
C TRP A 49 -7.28 -1.00 -1.53
N GLN A 50 -7.15 0.28 -1.84
CA GLN A 50 -8.22 1.04 -2.50
C GLN A 50 -8.52 0.53 -3.91
N ALA A 51 -7.49 0.10 -4.66
CA ALA A 51 -7.66 -0.54 -5.96
C ALA A 51 -8.42 -1.87 -5.82
N ALA A 52 -8.09 -2.70 -4.83
CA ALA A 52 -8.81 -3.94 -4.56
C ALA A 52 -10.29 -3.68 -4.21
N LEU A 53 -10.58 -2.70 -3.35
CA LEU A 53 -11.96 -2.27 -3.06
C LEU A 53 -12.69 -1.80 -4.32
N SER A 54 -12.02 -1.00 -5.15
CA SER A 54 -12.59 -0.52 -6.43
C SER A 54 -12.90 -1.68 -7.39
N GLY A 55 -12.11 -2.76 -7.35
CA GLY A 55 -12.39 -4.00 -8.08
C GLY A 55 -13.70 -4.66 -7.66
N ILE A 56 -14.00 -4.68 -6.36
CA ILE A 56 -15.27 -5.21 -5.83
C ILE A 56 -16.44 -4.35 -6.30
N GLU A 57 -16.33 -3.03 -6.18
CA GLU A 57 -17.38 -2.11 -6.65
C GLU A 57 -17.61 -2.21 -8.17
N ALA A 58 -16.54 -2.37 -8.96
CA ALA A 58 -16.65 -2.61 -10.39
C ALA A 58 -17.41 -3.92 -10.69
N VAL A 59 -17.17 -4.98 -9.93
CA VAL A 59 -17.90 -6.26 -10.05
C VAL A 59 -19.35 -6.14 -9.59
N ARG A 60 -19.65 -5.30 -8.59
CA ARG A 60 -21.03 -4.98 -8.18
C ARG A 60 -21.80 -4.32 -9.32
N GLY A 61 -21.18 -3.39 -10.03
CA GLY A 61 -21.78 -2.72 -11.19
C GLY A 61 -21.82 -3.59 -12.45
N ASN A 62 -20.78 -4.39 -12.69
CA ASN A 62 -20.67 -5.26 -13.85
C ASN A 62 -19.98 -6.59 -13.52
N ARG A 63 -20.78 -7.65 -13.46
CA ARG A 63 -20.35 -9.00 -13.04
C ARG A 63 -19.53 -9.74 -14.08
N THR A 64 -19.52 -9.30 -15.34
CA THR A 64 -18.68 -9.92 -16.38
C THR A 64 -17.19 -9.66 -16.17
N LEU A 65 -16.86 -8.73 -15.26
CA LEU A 65 -15.49 -8.42 -14.87
C LEU A 65 -14.89 -9.46 -13.91
N ILE A 66 -15.71 -10.38 -13.37
CA ILE A 66 -15.22 -11.49 -12.54
C ILE A 66 -14.31 -12.40 -13.38
N GLY A 67 -13.14 -12.71 -12.83
CA GLY A 67 -12.12 -13.53 -13.50
C GLY A 67 -11.29 -12.76 -14.53
N THR A 68 -11.55 -11.47 -14.71
CA THR A 68 -10.75 -10.60 -15.60
C THR A 68 -9.74 -9.78 -14.81
N ASN A 69 -8.64 -9.42 -15.47
CA ASN A 69 -7.66 -8.50 -14.92
C ASN A 69 -8.06 -7.07 -15.24
N GLN A 70 -8.16 -6.24 -14.20
CA GLN A 70 -8.47 -4.81 -14.28
C GLN A 70 -7.24 -4.01 -13.88
N ASN A 71 -6.93 -2.97 -14.66
CA ASN A 71 -5.81 -2.09 -14.37
C ASN A 71 -6.33 -0.81 -13.72
N TYR A 72 -5.96 -0.60 -12.47
CA TYR A 72 -6.25 0.64 -11.74
C TYR A 72 -4.99 1.48 -11.67
N THR A 73 -5.12 2.80 -11.86
CA THR A 73 -4.00 3.71 -11.76
C THR A 73 -4.09 4.49 -10.45
N CYS A 74 -3.06 4.36 -9.61
CA CYS A 74 -2.88 5.23 -8.47
C CYS A 74 -1.93 6.36 -8.82
N THR A 75 -2.29 7.58 -8.46
CA THR A 75 -1.41 8.75 -8.59
C THR A 75 -0.94 9.15 -7.21
N LEU A 76 0.34 8.95 -6.91
CA LEU A 76 0.98 9.52 -5.72
C LEU A 76 1.46 10.92 -6.07
N SER A 77 0.91 11.93 -5.40
CA SER A 77 1.37 13.31 -5.50
C SER A 77 2.20 13.68 -4.28
N THR A 78 3.44 14.10 -4.50
CA THR A 78 4.34 14.62 -3.46
C THR A 78 4.58 16.12 -3.67
N GLY A 79 3.51 16.86 -3.94
CA GLY A 79 3.51 18.32 -4.12
C GLY A 79 4.02 18.76 -5.50
N ASN A 80 5.31 18.54 -5.78
CA ASN A 80 5.94 18.96 -7.03
C ASN A 80 6.04 17.86 -8.09
N THR A 81 5.86 16.60 -7.70
CA THR A 81 5.96 15.45 -8.58
C THR A 81 4.77 14.53 -8.40
N ASN A 82 4.24 14.03 -9.52
CA ASN A 82 3.22 13.01 -9.55
C ASN A 82 3.85 11.73 -10.09
N SER A 83 3.76 10.64 -9.33
CA SER A 83 4.17 9.31 -9.75
C SER A 83 2.91 8.46 -9.93
N THR A 84 2.72 7.94 -11.14
CA THR A 84 1.61 7.04 -11.45
C THR A 84 2.06 5.60 -11.37
N ILE A 85 1.27 4.77 -10.71
CA ILE A 85 1.53 3.34 -10.54
C ILE A 85 0.29 2.58 -10.97
N THR A 86 0.48 1.62 -11.87
CA THR A 86 -0.59 0.73 -12.30
C THR A 86 -0.63 -0.47 -11.37
N VAL A 87 -1.81 -0.72 -10.81
CA VAL A 87 -2.15 -1.85 -9.96
C VAL A 87 -3.03 -2.80 -10.76
N ILE A 88 -2.61 -4.05 -10.85
CA ILE A 88 -3.41 -5.09 -11.49
C ILE A 88 -4.30 -5.70 -10.41
N VAL A 89 -5.61 -5.65 -10.64
CA VAL A 89 -6.64 -6.20 -9.78
C VAL A 89 -7.34 -7.34 -10.49
N THR A 90 -7.33 -8.52 -9.88
CA THR A 90 -8.07 -9.68 -10.38
C THR A 90 -9.15 -10.01 -9.38
N THR A 91 -10.39 -10.16 -9.86
CA THR A 91 -11.51 -10.57 -9.02
C THR A 91 -11.89 -12.03 -9.29
N SER A 92 -12.28 -12.77 -8.25
CA SER A 92 -12.68 -14.17 -8.37
C SER A 92 -13.78 -14.50 -7.37
N ILE A 93 -14.65 -15.45 -7.72
CA ILE A 93 -15.65 -15.97 -6.79
C ILE A 93 -14.98 -17.05 -5.94
N ILE A 94 -15.02 -16.88 -4.61
CA ILE A 94 -14.57 -17.92 -3.67
C ILE A 94 -15.70 -18.91 -3.40
N THR A 95 -16.91 -18.41 -3.13
CA THR A 95 -18.02 -19.26 -2.71
C THR A 95 -19.36 -18.63 -3.06
N GLY A 96 -20.32 -19.45 -3.47
CA GLY A 96 -21.65 -19.01 -3.88
C GLY A 96 -21.76 -18.86 -5.39
N ASN A 97 -22.91 -18.36 -5.84
CA ASN A 97 -23.18 -18.11 -7.24
C ASN A 97 -23.90 -16.77 -7.35
N ILE A 98 -23.44 -15.91 -8.25
CA ILE A 98 -24.14 -14.68 -8.58
C ILE A 98 -24.77 -14.90 -9.95
N PRO A 99 -26.08 -15.17 -10.03
CA PRO A 99 -26.74 -15.38 -11.30
C PRO A 99 -26.66 -14.09 -12.14
N SER A 100 -26.43 -14.23 -13.44
CA SER A 100 -26.33 -13.09 -14.36
C SER A 100 -27.62 -12.26 -14.39
N THR A 101 -28.77 -12.92 -14.22
CA THR A 101 -30.08 -12.31 -14.05
C THR A 101 -30.50 -12.37 -12.58
N PRO A 102 -31.05 -11.27 -12.01
CA PRO A 102 -31.53 -11.31 -10.65
C PRO A 102 -32.73 -12.25 -10.57
N PRO A 103 -32.78 -13.15 -9.57
CA PRO A 103 -33.93 -14.03 -9.39
C PRO A 103 -35.12 -13.26 -8.81
N SER A 104 -36.32 -13.73 -9.10
CA SER A 104 -37.56 -13.18 -8.57
C SER A 104 -37.64 -13.35 -7.04
N GLU A 105 -38.26 -12.38 -6.35
CA GLU A 105 -38.53 -12.49 -4.92
C GLU A 105 -39.25 -13.81 -4.60
N GLY A 106 -38.79 -14.51 -3.56
CA GLY A 106 -39.36 -15.80 -3.14
C GLY A 106 -38.89 -17.03 -3.93
N SER A 107 -37.96 -16.91 -4.89
CA SER A 107 -37.46 -18.07 -5.66
C SER A 107 -36.60 -19.04 -4.84
N GLY A 108 -36.13 -18.64 -3.65
CA GLY A 108 -35.20 -19.42 -2.84
C GLY A 108 -33.79 -19.57 -3.42
N THR A 109 -33.49 -18.91 -4.55
CA THR A 109 -32.18 -18.96 -5.21
C THR A 109 -31.19 -18.07 -4.46
N LYS A 110 -30.01 -18.59 -4.14
CA LYS A 110 -28.92 -17.76 -3.59
C LYS A 110 -28.40 -16.82 -4.68
N SER A 111 -28.54 -15.52 -4.45
CA SER A 111 -28.10 -14.48 -5.40
C SER A 111 -26.81 -13.76 -5.01
N CYS A 112 -26.15 -14.24 -3.96
CA CYS A 112 -24.91 -13.67 -3.45
C CYS A 112 -23.77 -14.66 -3.59
N ALA A 113 -22.58 -14.13 -3.88
CA ALA A 113 -21.34 -14.86 -3.70
C ALA A 113 -20.32 -14.01 -2.94
N LEU A 114 -19.43 -14.71 -2.25
CA LEU A 114 -18.22 -14.13 -1.69
C LEU A 114 -17.22 -13.94 -2.83
N VAL A 115 -16.92 -12.69 -3.14
CA VAL A 115 -15.96 -12.30 -4.17
C VAL A 115 -14.66 -11.87 -3.47
N GLU A 116 -13.54 -12.36 -3.97
CA GLU A 116 -12.22 -11.87 -3.62
C GLU A 116 -11.70 -10.96 -4.72
N SER A 117 -11.14 -9.83 -4.32
CA SER A 117 -10.43 -8.90 -5.18
C SER A 117 -8.98 -8.85 -4.73
N ARG A 118 -8.07 -9.23 -5.64
CA ARG A 118 -6.63 -9.30 -5.39
C ARG A 118 -5.92 -8.22 -6.19
N ALA A 119 -5.37 -7.23 -5.50
CA ALA A 119 -4.48 -6.23 -6.05
C ALA A 119 -3.02 -6.68 -5.94
N THR A 120 -2.26 -6.55 -7.03
CA THR A 120 -0.83 -6.89 -7.07
C THR A 120 0.01 -5.65 -7.37
N VAL A 121 0.96 -5.32 -6.48
CA VAL A 121 1.89 -4.18 -6.60
C VAL A 121 3.28 -4.60 -6.13
N LEU A 122 4.30 -4.44 -6.98
CA LEU A 122 5.71 -4.69 -6.64
C LEU A 122 5.93 -6.01 -5.87
N ASN A 123 5.36 -7.11 -6.36
CA ASN A 123 5.38 -8.46 -5.77
C ASN A 123 4.61 -8.65 -4.44
N LYS A 124 3.94 -7.62 -3.92
CA LYS A 124 3.02 -7.75 -2.79
C LYS A 124 1.59 -7.94 -3.31
N ASN A 125 0.83 -8.79 -2.63
CA ASN A 125 -0.57 -9.06 -2.92
C ASN A 125 -1.43 -8.54 -1.78
N TYR A 126 -2.46 -7.80 -2.12
CA TYR A 126 -3.47 -7.30 -1.19
C TYR A 126 -4.81 -7.90 -1.60
N THR A 127 -5.44 -8.60 -0.68
CA THR A 127 -6.73 -9.26 -0.92
C THR A 127 -7.80 -8.61 -0.08
N VAL A 128 -8.92 -8.30 -0.73
CA VAL A 128 -10.15 -7.85 -0.09
C VAL A 128 -11.23 -8.85 -0.44
N ARG A 129 -12.10 -9.16 0.51
CA ARG A 129 -13.22 -10.06 0.30
C ARG A 129 -14.49 -9.35 0.70
N ASP A 130 -15.51 -9.45 -0.14
CA ASP A 130 -16.82 -8.90 0.17
C ASP A 130 -17.92 -9.75 -0.47
N MET A 131 -19.11 -9.66 0.10
CA MET A 131 -20.29 -10.27 -0.46
C MET A 131 -20.83 -9.37 -1.57
N VAL A 132 -20.99 -9.96 -2.75
CA VAL A 132 -21.61 -9.31 -3.91
C VAL A 132 -22.90 -10.06 -4.21
N CYS A 133 -23.99 -9.32 -4.33
CA CYS A 133 -25.32 -9.86 -4.56
C CYS A 133 -25.97 -9.31 -5.83
N ASN A 134 -26.94 -10.06 -6.35
CA ASN A 134 -27.81 -9.65 -7.43
C ASN A 134 -29.28 -9.80 -7.01
N PHE A 135 -29.94 -8.70 -6.71
CA PHE A 135 -31.35 -8.69 -6.37
C PHE A 135 -32.09 -7.82 -7.40
N GLN A 136 -33.35 -8.18 -7.67
CA GLN A 136 -34.27 -7.40 -8.49
C GLN A 136 -35.03 -6.42 -7.60
#